data_AF-A0A183U965-F1
#
_entry.id   AF-A0A183U965-F1
#
_cell.length_a   1.000
_cell.length_b   1.000
_cell.length_c   1.000
_cell.angle_alpha   90.00
_cell.angle_beta   90.00
_cell.angle_gamma   90.00
#
_symmetry.space_group_name_H-M   'P 1'
#
loop_
_entity.id
_entity.type
_entity.pdbx_description
1 polymer ?
#
loop_
_entity_poly.entity_id
_entity_poly.type
_entity_poly.pdbx_seq_one_letter_code
_entity_poly.pdbx_strand_id
1 'polypeptide(L)' 'LYAIYSDVLERTGVTAIRQLLRDLGGWPVLDGDDWEEWPHSWEKQLALVMNKTGVNAVILELAVSHDPDNSSRSIIEVLI' A
#
# COMPACT_ATOMS: atom_id res chain seq x y z
N LEU A 1 -0.08 14.36 28.07
CA LEU A 1 0.23 13.12 27.32
C LEU A 1 -0.27 13.21 25.88
N TYR A 2 -1.58 13.37 25.63
CA TYR A 2 -2.16 13.49 24.28
C TYR A 2 -1.53 14.59 23.39
N ALA A 3 -1.30 15.79 23.93
CA ALA A 3 -0.70 16.88 23.17
C ALA A 3 0.71 16.55 22.64
N ILE A 4 1.53 15.87 23.45
CA ILE A 4 2.90 15.46 23.08
C ILE A 4 2.86 14.43 21.93
N TYR A 5 1.88 13.53 21.92
CA TYR A 5 1.70 12.57 20.82
C TYR A 5 1.26 13.26 19.52
N SER A 6 0.40 14.28 19.59
CA SER A 6 -0.01 15.08 18.42
C SER A 6 1.19 15.82 17.81
N ASP A 7 1.97 16.52 18.63
CA ASP A 7 3.14 17.28 18.17
C ASP A 7 4.19 16.39 17.48
N VAL A 8 4.40 15.18 18.01
CA VAL A 8 5.33 14.21 17.40
C VAL A 8 4.79 13.70 16.06
N LEU A 9 3.50 13.41 15.97
CA LEU A 9 2.87 12.93 14.74
C LEU A 9 2.87 14.02 13.66
N GLU A 10 2.55 15.26 14.01
CA GLU A 10 2.57 16.41 13.10
C GLU A 10 3.99 16.65 12.55
N ARG A 11 5.01 16.51 13.40
CA ARG A 11 6.40 16.73 13.00
C ARG A 11 7.00 15.59 12.18
N THR A 12 6.57 14.35 12.39
CA THR A 12 7.21 13.16 11.77
C THR A 12 6.36 12.47 10.70
N GLY A 13 5.05 12.71 10.70
CA GLY A 13 4.10 11.99 9.84
C GLY A 13 4.38 12.14 8.35
N VAL A 14 4.66 13.36 7.88
CA VAL A 14 4.95 13.61 6.46
C VAL A 14 6.23 12.91 6.03
N THR A 15 7.24 12.87 6.91
CA THR A 15 8.53 12.23 6.63
C THR A 15 8.38 10.72 6.55
N ALA A 16 7.60 10.13 7.46
CA ALA A 16 7.33 8.70 7.47
C ALA A 16 6.58 8.25 6.20
N ILE A 17 5.52 8.98 5.81
CA ILE A 17 4.76 8.67 4.59
C ILE A 17 5.62 8.86 3.34
N ARG A 18 6.40 9.94 3.25
CA ARG A 18 7.32 10.14 2.12
C ARG A 18 8.37 9.05 2.01
N GLN A 19 8.89 8.55 3.13
CA GLN A 19 9.82 7.44 3.11
C GLN A 19 9.15 6.15 2.64
N LEU A 20 7.94 5.86 3.13
CA LEU A 20 7.18 4.69 2.70
C LEU A 20 6.91 4.72 1.18
N LEU A 21 6.51 5.87 0.63
CA LEU A 21 6.28 6.02 -0.80
C LEU A 21 7.55 5.77 -1.61
N ARG A 22 8.71 6.29 -1.17
CA ARG A 22 10.01 6.00 -1.80
C ARG A 22 10.34 4.50 -1.75
N ASP A 23 10.11 3.84 -0.62
CA ASP A 23 10.35 2.39 -0.47
C ASP A 23 9.41 1.53 -1.35
N LEU A 24 8.33 2.12 -1.86
CA LEU A 24 7.39 1.54 -2.81
C LEU A 24 7.70 1.89 -4.28
N GLY A 25 8.71 2.70 -4.58
CA GLY A 25 9.03 3.13 -5.95
C GLY A 25 8.62 4.57 -6.29
N GLY A 26 8.37 5.39 -5.28
CA GLY A 26 8.10 6.82 -5.44
C GLY A 26 6.64 7.14 -5.77
N TRP A 27 6.38 8.42 -6.00
CA TRP A 27 5.08 8.92 -6.42
C TRP A 27 5.27 10.03 -7.46
N PRO A 28 4.73 9.89 -8.70
CA PRO A 28 5.00 10.82 -9.79
C PRO A 28 4.75 12.30 -9.44
N VAL A 29 3.70 12.58 -8.67
CA VAL A 29 3.35 13.96 -8.28
C VAL A 29 4.33 14.55 -7.25
N LEU A 30 4.99 13.72 -6.45
CA LEU A 30 5.93 14.18 -5.43
C LEU A 30 7.36 14.28 -5.96
N ASP A 31 7.74 13.34 -6.83
CA ASP A 31 9.10 13.21 -7.34
C ASP A 31 9.27 13.92 -8.70
N GLY A 32 8.17 14.26 -9.40
CA GLY A 32 8.20 15.06 -10.62
C GLY A 32 8.98 14.38 -11.75
N ASP A 33 9.88 15.13 -12.38
CA ASP A 33 10.71 14.64 -13.49
C ASP A 33 11.77 13.61 -13.04
N ASP A 34 12.06 13.53 -11.74
CA ASP A 34 12.97 12.53 -11.17
C ASP A 34 12.30 11.17 -10.94
N TRP A 35 10.98 11.08 -11.13
CA TRP A 35 10.26 9.83 -10.98
C TRP A 35 10.47 8.91 -12.19
N GLU A 36 10.83 7.66 -11.92
CA GLU A 36 10.93 6.61 -12.94
C GLU A 36 9.93 5.49 -12.66
N GLU A 37 9.27 5.01 -13.70
CA GLU A 37 8.38 3.86 -13.59
C GLU A 37 9.17 2.62 -13.17
N TRP A 38 8.56 1.80 -12.32
CA TRP A 38 9.17 0.58 -11.84
C TRP A 38 9.46 -0.41 -12.99
N PRO A 39 10.54 -1.22 -12.91
CA PRO A 39 10.98 -2.10 -14.00
C PRO A 39 10.15 -3.40 -14.11
N HIS A 40 8.93 -3.42 -13.57
CA HIS A 40 8.06 -4.59 -13.51
C HIS A 40 6.60 -4.25 -13.85
N SER A 41 5.73 -5.25 -13.93
CA SER A 41 4.32 -5.02 -14.26
C SER A 41 3.53 -4.40 -13.11
N TRP A 42 2.43 -3.72 -13.43
CA TRP A 42 1.58 -3.09 -12.42
C TRP A 42 1.00 -4.10 -11.41
N GLU A 43 0.78 -5.36 -11.82
CA GLU A 43 0.33 -6.44 -10.92
C GLU A 43 1.37 -6.74 -9.85
N LYS A 44 2.66 -6.79 -10.25
CA LYS A 44 3.76 -6.97 -9.31
C LYS A 44 3.89 -5.76 -8.39
N GLN A 45 3.67 -4.55 -8.91
CA GLN A 45 3.65 -3.35 -8.09
C GLN A 45 2.51 -3.39 -7.05
N LEU A 46 1.30 -3.77 -7.45
CA LEU A 46 0.16 -3.92 -6.54
C LEU A 46 0.46 -4.94 -5.44
N ALA A 47 1.03 -6.09 -5.80
CA ALA A 47 1.44 -7.10 -4.83
C ALA A 47 2.49 -6.59 -3.82
N LEU A 48 3.45 -5.76 -4.28
CA LEU A 48 4.45 -5.14 -3.41
C LEU A 48 3.82 -4.14 -2.43
N VAL A 49 2.90 -3.29 -2.90
CA VAL A 49 2.16 -2.34 -2.05
C VAL A 49 1.37 -3.09 -1.00
N MET A 50 0.57 -4.08 -1.39
CA MET A 50 -0.23 -4.88 -0.47
C MET A 50 0.64 -5.58 0.57
N ASN A 51 1.72 -6.26 0.14
CA ASN A 51 2.58 -7.02 1.05
C ASN A 51 3.33 -6.12 2.05
N LYS A 52 3.76 -4.92 1.63
CA LYS A 52 4.53 -4.02 2.50
C LYS A 52 3.67 -3.16 3.41
N THR A 53 2.45 -2.82 3.01
CA THR A 53 1.64 -1.81 3.69
C THR A 53 0.30 -2.31 4.20
N GLY A 54 -0.18 -3.46 3.71
CA GLY A 54 -1.55 -3.91 3.91
C GLY A 54 -2.60 -3.03 3.20
N VAL A 55 -2.19 -1.98 2.48
CA VAL A 55 -3.11 -1.15 1.70
C VAL A 55 -3.61 -1.96 0.51
N ASN A 56 -4.93 -2.10 0.46
CA ASN A 56 -5.67 -2.76 -0.59
C ASN A 56 -6.42 -1.70 -1.43
N ALA A 57 -7.02 -2.11 -2.55
CA ALA A 57 -7.88 -1.25 -3.37
C ALA A 57 -7.19 -0.01 -3.96
N VAL A 58 -5.90 -0.11 -4.30
CA VAL A 58 -5.20 0.95 -5.06
C VAL A 58 -5.59 0.90 -6.54
N ILE A 59 -5.69 -0.31 -7.10
CA ILE A 59 -6.12 -0.59 -8.47
C ILE A 59 -7.20 -1.66 -8.45
N LEU A 60 -6.93 -2.77 -7.75
CA LEU A 60 -7.89 -3.83 -7.48
C LEU A 60 -7.98 -4.05 -5.98
N GLU A 61 -9.17 -4.46 -5.53
CA GLU A 61 -9.35 -4.94 -4.18
C GLU A 61 -9.22 -6.47 -4.17
N LEU A 62 -8.28 -6.97 -3.38
CA LEU A 62 -8.04 -8.42 -3.22
C LEU A 62 -8.27 -8.83 -1.77
N ALA A 63 -9.03 -9.88 -1.54
CA ALA A 63 -9.29 -10.40 -0.20
C ALA A 63 -8.98 -11.90 -0.11
N VAL A 64 -8.68 -12.37 1.10
CA VAL A 64 -8.68 -13.80 1.41
C VAL A 64 -9.94 -14.10 2.18
N SER A 65 -10.80 -14.95 1.64
CA SER A 65 -12.10 -15.31 2.22
C SER A 65 -12.24 -16.83 2.36
N HIS A 66 -13.35 -17.29 2.95
CA HIS A 66 -13.71 -18.70 2.96
C HIS A 66 -14.32 -19.11 1.63
N ASP A 67 -13.92 -20.28 1.11
CA ASP A 67 -14.54 -20.88 -0.07
C ASP A 67 -16.06 -21.07 0.19
N PRO A 68 -16.95 -20.46 -0.63
CA PRO A 68 -18.39 -20.59 -0.48
C PRO A 68 -18.90 -22.04 -0.53
N ASP A 69 -18.19 -22.91 -1.26
CA ASP A 69 -18.54 -24.32 -1.41
C ASP A 69 -17.91 -25.19 -0.30
N ASN A 70 -16.86 -24.70 0.37
CA ASN A 70 -16.20 -25.41 1.46
C ASN A 70 -15.49 -24.48 2.46
N SER A 71 -16.18 -24.12 3.54
CA SER A 71 -15.67 -23.19 4.54
C SER A 71 -14.37 -23.61 5.26
N SER A 72 -13.92 -24.86 5.13
CA SER A 72 -12.61 -25.29 5.63
C SER A 72 -11.44 -24.86 4.72
N ARG A 73 -11.72 -24.31 3.54
CA ARG A 73 -10.73 -23.80 2.58
C ARG A 73 -10.78 -22.27 2.52
N SER A 74 -9.66 -21.67 2.13
CA SER A 74 -9.57 -20.24 1.84
C SER A 74 -9.34 -20.02 0.35
N ILE A 75 -9.95 -18.96 -0.19
CA ILE A 75 -9.79 -18.53 -1.59
C ILE A 75 -9.33 -17.07 -1.65
N ILE A 76 -8.76 -16.69 -2.79
CA ILE A 76 -8.49 -15.29 -3.11
C ILE A 76 -9.69 -14.77 -3.89
N GLU A 77 -10.30 -13.69 -3.41
CA GLU A 77 -11.37 -12.96 -4.06
C GLU A 77 -10.81 -11.69 -4.70
N VAL A 78 -11.25 -11.41 -5.93
CA VAL A 78 -11.02 -10.15 -6.62
C VAL A 78 -12.33 -9.37 -6.59
N LEU A 79 -12.35 -8.25 -5.88
CA LEU A 79 -13.47 -7.32 -5.88
C LEU A 79 -13.19 -6.21 -6.91
N ILE A 80 -14.12 -6.03 -7.85
CA ILE A 80 -14.10 -5.01 -8.90
C ILE A 80 -15.12 -3.94 -8.56
#